data_AF-A0A444ISW5-F1
#
_entry.id   AF-A0A444ISW5-F1
#
_cell.length_a   1.000
_cell.length_b   1.000
_cell.length_c   1.000
_cell.angle_alpha   90.00
_cell.angle_beta   90.00
_cell.angle_gamma   90.00
#
_symmetry.space_group_name_H-M   'P 1'
#
loop_
_entity.id
_entity.type
_entity.pdbx_description
1 polymer ?
#
loop_
_entity_poly.entity_id
_entity_poly.type
_entity_poly.pdbx_seq_one_letter_code
_entity_poly.pdbx_strand_id
1 'polypeptide(L)'
;MPLSGQLDLNLKDLSPITHLTNEAVQATGQFGGRILFDGTARKPTVNGKLALRDGGKKEGEIFIQAAGIGLKELKIAFKGDSRSNTIDAELRSGEGKIKLTGVAQQDAEQHWLADVAISGKNFQAADLPEYRAVISPDLRLRYAETGSRLSGTVTLDKAEIAPTGFSGAVSSSSDVIVIDDEQAVKGASPMHLDLKVIMGKEVLVNTFGLKGFLDGSLKIKAKPSSSITGLGNLDLRDGTFDFEGNMLQLTQGRVFYQGGPIDNPGLDIQAPGR
;
A
#
# COMPACT_ATOMS: atom_id res chain seq x y z
N MET A 1 -23.75 -27.37 8.42
CA MET A 1 -22.64 -28.28 8.77
C MET A 1 -21.70 -27.55 9.71
N PRO A 2 -21.33 -28.13 10.86
CA PRO A 2 -20.31 -27.57 11.72
C PRO A 2 -18.96 -27.58 11.00
N LEU A 3 -18.21 -26.49 11.12
CA LEU A 3 -16.83 -26.38 10.66
C LEU A 3 -15.97 -26.45 11.93
N SER A 4 -15.10 -27.44 12.03
CA SER A 4 -14.04 -27.45 13.04
C SER A 4 -12.76 -27.93 12.35
N GLY A 5 -11.66 -27.22 12.58
CA GLY A 5 -10.40 -27.51 11.93
C GLY A 5 -9.25 -26.78 12.57
N GLN A 6 -8.07 -27.39 12.53
CA GLN A 6 -6.84 -26.80 13.02
C GLN A 6 -5.85 -26.74 11.86
N LEU A 7 -5.22 -25.58 11.72
CA LEU A 7 -4.12 -25.35 10.79
C LEU A 7 -2.88 -24.95 11.60
N ASP A 8 -1.91 -25.86 11.68
CA ASP A 8 -0.57 -25.53 12.16
C ASP A 8 0.30 -25.17 10.95
N LEU A 9 0.72 -23.92 10.89
CA LEU A 9 1.67 -23.44 9.90
C LEU A 9 3.07 -23.47 10.52
N ASN A 10 3.99 -24.16 9.87
CA ASN A 10 5.41 -24.11 10.21
C ASN A 10 6.23 -24.13 8.92
N LEU A 11 6.32 -22.96 8.29
CA LEU A 11 7.03 -22.78 7.05
C LEU A 11 8.46 -22.31 7.38
N LYS A 12 9.40 -23.26 7.31
CA LYS A 12 10.85 -23.00 7.38
C LYS A 12 11.42 -22.52 6.04
N ASP A 13 10.72 -22.86 4.96
CA ASP A 13 10.92 -22.37 3.62
C ASP A 13 9.57 -21.79 3.18
N LEU A 14 9.59 -20.52 2.79
CA LEU A 14 8.41 -19.73 2.45
C LEU A 14 8.18 -19.66 0.93
N SER A 15 8.94 -20.44 0.15
CA SER A 15 8.72 -20.65 -1.28
C SER A 15 7.24 -20.93 -1.63
N PRO A 16 6.44 -21.68 -0.83
CA PRO A 16 5.02 -21.88 -1.13
C PRO A 16 4.14 -20.61 -1.05
N ILE A 17 4.53 -19.59 -0.28
CA ILE A 17 3.79 -18.32 -0.19
C ILE A 17 3.82 -17.57 -1.53
N THR A 18 4.87 -17.78 -2.34
CA THR A 18 4.97 -17.22 -3.69
C THR A 18 3.86 -17.66 -4.64
N HIS A 19 3.17 -18.76 -4.33
CA HIS A 19 2.01 -19.20 -5.12
C HIS A 19 0.69 -18.52 -4.71
N LEU A 20 0.65 -17.87 -3.54
CA LEU A 20 -0.53 -17.15 -3.06
C LEU A 20 -0.52 -15.68 -3.49
N THR A 21 0.65 -15.16 -3.88
CA THR A 21 0.85 -13.79 -4.35
C THR A 21 1.30 -13.82 -5.80
N ASN A 22 0.72 -12.99 -6.67
CA ASN A 22 1.25 -12.80 -8.04
C ASN A 22 2.64 -12.12 -8.05
N GLU A 23 3.13 -11.69 -6.89
CA GLU A 23 4.43 -11.07 -6.72
C GLU A 23 5.50 -12.09 -6.29
N ALA A 24 6.71 -11.94 -6.81
CA ALA A 24 7.87 -12.73 -6.42
C ALA A 24 8.32 -12.36 -5.01
N VAL A 25 7.74 -13.00 -3.99
CA VAL A 25 8.12 -12.81 -2.59
C VAL A 25 9.29 -13.73 -2.24
N GLN A 26 10.38 -13.20 -1.70
CA GLN A 26 11.43 -14.02 -1.10
C GLN A 26 11.30 -13.93 0.41
N ALA A 27 11.35 -15.03 1.14
CA ALA A 27 11.26 -14.93 2.58
C ALA A 27 12.20 -15.90 3.30
N THR A 28 12.73 -15.42 4.41
CA THR A 28 13.69 -16.09 5.26
C THR A 28 13.15 -16.14 6.68
N GLY A 29 13.67 -17.07 7.48
CA GLY A 29 13.18 -17.30 8.84
C GLY A 29 12.14 -18.40 8.91
N GLN A 30 11.30 -18.33 9.93
CA GLN A 30 10.24 -19.31 10.17
C GLN A 30 8.92 -18.56 10.34
N PHE A 31 8.04 -18.64 9.35
CA PHE A 31 6.67 -18.15 9.51
C PHE A 31 5.81 -19.29 10.00
N GLY A 32 5.18 -19.10 11.16
CA GLY A 32 4.38 -20.16 11.71
C GLY A 32 3.55 -19.77 12.91
N GLY A 33 2.58 -20.63 13.17
CA GLY A 33 1.58 -20.41 14.18
C GLY A 33 0.43 -21.39 14.04
N ARG A 34 -0.58 -21.19 14.86
CA ARG A 34 -1.75 -22.05 14.90
C ARG A 34 -2.99 -21.22 14.65
N ILE A 35 -3.84 -21.69 13.76
CA ILE A 35 -5.18 -21.17 13.51
C ILE A 35 -6.17 -22.28 13.79
N LEU A 36 -7.18 -21.96 14.59
CA LEU A 36 -8.32 -22.79 14.93
C LEU A 36 -9.54 -22.17 14.24
N PHE A 37 -10.23 -22.98 13.45
CA PHE A 37 -11.48 -22.65 12.80
C PHE A 37 -12.57 -23.43 13.50
N ASP A 38 -13.61 -22.74 13.96
CA ASP A 38 -14.78 -23.35 14.58
C ASP A 38 -16.07 -22.71 14.06
N GLY A 39 -17.23 -23.20 14.49
CA GLY A 39 -18.54 -22.65 14.15
C GLY A 39 -19.18 -23.33 12.95
N THR A 40 -19.64 -22.54 11.96
CA THR A 40 -20.31 -23.07 10.76
C THR A 40 -19.77 -22.38 9.51
N ALA A 41 -19.98 -22.96 8.33
CA ALA A 41 -19.62 -22.32 7.06
C ALA A 41 -20.25 -20.93 6.89
N ARG A 42 -21.40 -20.68 7.53
CA ARG A 42 -22.04 -19.37 7.56
C ARG A 42 -21.37 -18.48 8.62
N LYS A 43 -21.18 -18.95 9.84
CA LYS A 43 -20.54 -18.18 10.93
C LYS A 43 -19.25 -18.84 11.41
N PRO A 44 -18.13 -18.69 10.70
CA PRO A 44 -16.85 -19.23 11.13
C PRO A 44 -16.27 -18.35 12.24
N THR A 45 -15.70 -18.98 13.27
CA THR A 45 -14.90 -18.32 14.29
C THR A 45 -13.44 -18.69 14.09
N VAL A 46 -12.57 -17.70 13.96
CA VAL A 46 -11.15 -17.89 13.71
C VAL A 46 -10.36 -17.44 14.93
N ASN A 47 -9.63 -18.35 15.55
CA ASN A 47 -8.80 -18.08 16.72
C ASN A 47 -7.38 -18.54 16.45
N GLY A 48 -6.38 -17.68 16.66
CA GLY A 48 -5.02 -18.08 16.36
C GLY A 48 -4.00 -16.99 16.48
N LYS A 49 -2.74 -17.40 16.38
CA LYS A 49 -1.59 -16.48 16.31
C LYS A 49 -0.63 -16.99 15.25
N LEU A 50 -0.23 -16.09 14.35
CA LEU A 50 0.84 -16.30 13.39
C LEU A 50 1.97 -15.32 13.69
N ALA A 51 3.21 -15.76 13.51
CA ALA A 51 4.36 -14.87 13.64
C ALA A 51 5.47 -15.29 12.68
N LEU A 52 6.18 -14.28 12.18
CA LEU A 52 7.50 -14.45 11.58
C LEU A 52 8.53 -14.46 12.69
N ARG A 53 9.32 -15.53 12.76
CA ARG A 53 10.40 -15.74 13.72
C ARG A 53 11.73 -15.89 12.99
N ASP A 54 12.82 -15.65 13.71
CA ASP A 54 14.16 -15.84 13.17
C ASP A 54 14.44 -17.31 12.82
N GLY A 55 15.14 -17.52 11.72
CA GLY A 55 15.51 -18.85 11.21
C GLY A 55 16.80 -19.39 11.81
N GLY A 56 17.26 -18.83 12.93
CA GLY A 56 18.53 -19.15 13.58
C GLY A 56 19.74 -18.49 12.92
N LYS A 57 19.98 -18.72 11.62
CA LYS A 57 21.13 -18.15 10.87
C LYS A 57 20.86 -16.80 10.21
N LYS A 58 19.59 -16.50 9.93
CA LYS A 58 19.12 -15.24 9.35
C LYS A 58 17.92 -14.76 10.14
N GLU A 59 17.83 -13.44 10.31
CA GLU A 59 16.66 -12.76 10.85
C GLU A 59 15.43 -13.08 9.98
N GLY A 60 14.25 -13.18 10.59
CA GLY A 60 13.02 -13.45 9.86
C GLY A 60 12.60 -12.24 9.03
N GLU A 61 12.54 -12.40 7.70
CA GLU A 61 12.20 -11.33 6.77
C GLU A 61 11.39 -11.84 5.58
N ILE A 62 10.34 -11.12 5.19
CA ILE A 62 9.59 -11.31 3.96
C ILE A 62 9.91 -10.14 3.03
N PHE A 63 10.72 -10.42 2.01
CA PHE A 63 11.14 -9.44 1.01
C PHE A 63 10.15 -9.36 -0.15
N ILE A 64 9.59 -8.18 -0.36
CA ILE A 64 8.66 -7.86 -1.45
C ILE A 64 9.47 -7.19 -2.57
N GLN A 65 9.81 -7.97 -3.60
CA GLN A 65 10.65 -7.49 -4.71
C GLN A 65 10.04 -6.29 -5.44
N ALA A 66 8.71 -6.30 -5.65
CA ALA A 66 8.00 -5.24 -6.35
C ALA A 66 8.13 -3.86 -5.67
N ALA A 67 8.32 -3.85 -4.35
CA ALA A 67 8.52 -2.63 -3.57
C ALA A 67 9.96 -2.44 -3.09
N GLY A 68 10.83 -3.45 -3.24
CA GLY A 68 12.20 -3.43 -2.71
C GLY A 68 12.30 -3.47 -1.18
N ILE A 69 11.22 -3.83 -0.47
CA ILE A 69 11.16 -3.72 1.00
C ILE A 69 11.24 -5.09 1.70
N GLY A 70 11.86 -5.10 2.88
CA GLY A 70 11.89 -6.24 3.79
C GLY A 70 10.90 -6.07 4.95
N LEU A 71 9.89 -6.94 5.01
CA LEU A 71 8.94 -6.99 6.12
C LEU A 71 9.46 -7.89 7.23
N LYS A 72 9.60 -7.33 8.43
CA LYS A 72 10.13 -7.99 9.62
C LYS A 72 9.13 -7.95 10.77
N GLU A 73 9.40 -8.77 11.79
CA GLU A 73 8.65 -8.79 13.05
C GLU A 73 7.13 -8.97 12.88
N LEU A 74 6.68 -9.61 11.78
CA LEU A 74 5.28 -9.81 11.48
C LEU A 74 4.62 -10.65 12.57
N LYS A 75 3.60 -10.10 13.22
CA LYS A 75 2.78 -10.76 14.23
C LYS A 75 1.33 -10.55 13.86
N ILE A 76 0.54 -11.61 13.85
CA ILE A 76 -0.89 -11.57 13.55
C ILE A 76 -1.62 -12.39 14.61
N ALA A 77 -2.65 -11.82 15.21
CA ALA A 77 -3.55 -12.49 16.13
C ALA A 77 -4.97 -12.40 15.60
N PHE A 78 -5.65 -13.54 15.58
CA PHE A 78 -7.06 -13.66 15.26
C PHE A 78 -7.81 -14.08 16.51
N LYS A 79 -8.94 -13.43 16.76
CA LYS A 79 -9.84 -13.82 17.84
C LYS A 79 -11.29 -13.75 17.37
N GLY A 80 -11.96 -14.88 17.40
CA GLY A 80 -13.32 -15.05 16.90
C GLY A 80 -14.25 -15.54 17.99
N ASP A 81 -15.45 -14.95 18.04
CA ASP A 81 -16.57 -15.39 18.86
C ASP A 81 -17.84 -15.55 18.03
N SER A 82 -18.97 -15.83 18.68
CA SER A 82 -20.25 -16.09 18.00
C SER A 82 -20.82 -14.88 17.24
N ARG A 83 -20.27 -13.68 17.41
CA ARG A 83 -20.73 -12.43 16.80
C ARG A 83 -19.74 -11.87 15.79
N SER A 84 -18.44 -11.93 16.09
CA SER A 84 -17.43 -11.26 15.27
C SER A 84 -16.07 -11.94 15.33
N ASN A 85 -15.27 -11.71 14.30
CA ASN A 85 -13.86 -12.04 14.23
C ASN A 85 -13.05 -10.75 14.27
N THR A 86 -12.01 -10.73 15.09
CA THR A 86 -11.09 -9.60 15.22
C THR A 86 -9.71 -10.00 14.74
N ILE A 87 -9.01 -9.04 14.16
CA ILE A 87 -7.63 -9.17 13.72
C ILE A 87 -6.80 -8.05 14.35
N ASP A 88 -5.68 -8.43 14.95
CA ASP A 88 -4.63 -7.52 15.39
C ASP A 88 -3.33 -7.96 14.72
N ALA A 89 -2.72 -7.09 13.93
CA ALA A 89 -1.45 -7.35 13.28
C ALA A 89 -0.48 -6.19 13.46
N GLU A 90 0.81 -6.53 13.52
CA GLU A 90 1.91 -5.58 13.54
C GLU A 90 3.02 -6.10 12.63
N LEU A 91 3.63 -5.20 11.86
CA LEU A 91 4.75 -5.50 10.99
C LEU A 91 5.70 -4.31 10.89
N ARG A 92 6.95 -4.57 10.57
CA ARG A 92 8.01 -3.57 10.48
C ARG A 92 8.63 -3.56 9.09
N SER A 93 8.99 -2.38 8.59
CA SER A 93 9.78 -2.19 7.38
C SER A 93 10.71 -1.00 7.57
N GLY A 94 12.00 -1.20 7.34
CA GLY A 94 13.04 -0.23 7.70
C GLY A 94 13.03 0.09 9.20
N GLU A 95 12.96 1.38 9.54
CA GLU A 95 12.89 1.86 10.92
C GLU A 95 11.46 1.97 11.46
N GLY A 96 10.45 1.89 10.59
CA GLY A 96 9.06 2.12 10.96
C GLY A 96 8.21 0.87 11.03
N LYS A 97 7.00 1.06 11.52
CA LYS A 97 6.05 -0.02 11.77
C LYS A 97 4.63 0.36 11.39
N ILE A 98 3.86 -0.64 11.02
CA ILE A 98 2.42 -0.57 10.78
C ILE A 98 1.72 -1.48 11.78
N LYS A 99 0.63 -0.97 12.36
CA LYS A 99 -0.34 -1.72 13.12
C LYS A 99 -1.67 -1.76 12.36
N LEU A 100 -2.27 -2.93 12.28
CA LEU A 100 -3.57 -3.17 11.69
C LEU A 100 -4.48 -3.75 12.76
N THR A 101 -5.66 -3.16 12.94
CA THR A 101 -6.69 -3.66 13.86
C THR A 101 -8.02 -3.66 13.16
N GLY A 102 -8.75 -4.76 13.18
CA GLY A 102 -10.02 -4.83 12.48
C GLY A 102 -11.02 -5.81 13.07
N VAL A 103 -12.25 -5.66 12.65
CA VAL A 103 -13.37 -6.53 12.97
C VAL A 103 -14.07 -6.94 11.68
N ALA A 104 -14.43 -8.22 11.60
CA ALA A 104 -15.23 -8.80 10.54
C ALA A 104 -16.44 -9.52 11.16
N GLN A 105 -17.63 -9.22 10.65
CA GLN A 105 -18.87 -9.80 11.13
C GLN A 105 -19.84 -9.98 9.96
N GLN A 106 -20.90 -10.75 10.17
CA GLN A 106 -21.98 -10.86 9.20
C GLN A 106 -23.17 -10.03 9.62
N ASP A 107 -23.84 -9.41 8.65
CA ASP A 107 -25.14 -8.79 8.87
C ASP A 107 -26.28 -9.83 8.96
N ALA A 108 -27.52 -9.35 9.07
CA ALA A 108 -28.71 -10.19 9.16
C ALA A 108 -28.96 -11.05 7.90
N GLU A 109 -28.49 -10.57 6.74
CA GLU A 109 -28.60 -11.23 5.44
C GLU A 109 -27.41 -12.17 5.16
N GLN A 110 -26.48 -12.27 6.11
CA GLN A 110 -25.26 -13.07 6.05
C GLN A 110 -24.20 -12.54 5.08
N HIS A 111 -24.25 -11.25 4.75
CA HIS A 111 -23.17 -10.58 4.04
C HIS A 111 -22.04 -10.22 5.00
N TRP A 112 -20.81 -10.42 4.54
CA TRP A 112 -19.63 -10.06 5.32
C TRP A 112 -19.42 -8.55 5.31
N LEU A 113 -19.24 -8.01 6.51
CA LEU A 113 -18.83 -6.64 6.78
C LEU A 113 -17.48 -6.69 7.48
N ALA A 114 -16.49 -5.94 6.98
CA ALA A 114 -15.23 -5.77 7.69
C ALA A 114 -14.87 -4.29 7.81
N ASP A 115 -14.27 -3.94 8.94
CA ASP A 115 -13.73 -2.62 9.22
C ASP A 115 -12.34 -2.78 9.82
N VAL A 116 -11.35 -2.25 9.12
CA VAL A 116 -9.93 -2.43 9.44
C VAL A 116 -9.26 -1.06 9.48
N ALA A 117 -8.75 -0.69 10.64
CA ALA A 117 -7.89 0.46 10.83
C ALA A 117 -6.42 0.07 10.62
N ILE A 118 -5.69 0.89 9.87
CA ILE A 118 -4.27 0.69 9.55
C ILE A 118 -3.56 1.99 9.94
N SER A 119 -2.64 1.92 10.88
CA SER A 119 -1.88 3.09 11.36
C SER A 119 -0.40 2.76 11.40
N GLY A 120 0.46 3.72 11.09
CA GLY A 120 1.89 3.49 11.10
C GLY A 120 2.69 4.77 11.21
N LYS A 121 3.99 4.61 11.46
CA LYS A 121 4.94 5.72 11.52
C LYS A 121 6.27 5.32 10.93
N ASN A 122 6.85 6.21 10.11
CA ASN A 122 8.15 6.05 9.46
C ASN A 122 8.33 4.72 8.70
N PHE A 123 7.24 4.15 8.20
CA PHE A 123 7.24 2.84 7.56
C PHE A 123 7.84 2.94 6.15
N GLN A 124 8.86 2.14 5.86
CA GLN A 124 9.43 2.09 4.52
C GLN A 124 8.51 1.31 3.58
N ALA A 125 7.81 2.04 2.69
CA ALA A 125 6.84 1.50 1.75
C ALA A 125 7.43 1.19 0.37
N ALA A 126 8.54 1.83 0.00
CA ALA A 126 9.28 1.53 -1.23
C ALA A 126 10.77 1.80 -1.02
N ASP A 127 11.61 0.93 -1.59
CA ASP A 127 13.06 1.09 -1.70
C ASP A 127 13.57 0.56 -3.05
N LEU A 128 13.18 1.26 -4.10
CA LEU A 128 13.60 1.00 -5.46
C LEU A 128 14.59 2.08 -5.89
N PRO A 129 15.47 1.81 -6.88
CA PRO A 129 16.38 2.82 -7.43
C PRO A 129 15.65 4.08 -7.92
N GLU A 130 14.44 3.92 -8.46
CA GLU A 130 13.63 5.01 -9.02
C GLU A 130 12.70 5.66 -7.99
N TYR A 131 12.35 4.93 -6.92
CA TYR A 131 11.37 5.35 -5.93
C TYR A 131 11.75 4.88 -4.54
N ARG A 132 11.95 5.83 -3.63
CA ARG A 132 12.02 5.54 -2.19
C ARG A 132 10.92 6.28 -1.46
N ALA A 133 10.27 5.61 -0.52
CA ALA A 133 9.20 6.22 0.25
C ALA A 133 9.16 5.68 1.68
N VAL A 134 9.17 6.62 2.62
CA VAL A 134 8.92 6.40 4.04
C VAL A 134 7.62 7.13 4.38
N ILE A 135 6.65 6.40 4.93
CA ILE A 135 5.29 6.89 5.15
C ILE A 135 4.80 6.73 6.59
N SER A 136 3.91 7.62 6.98
CA SER A 136 3.09 7.53 8.17
C SER A 136 1.61 7.49 7.77
N PRO A 137 1.03 6.28 7.59
CA PRO A 137 -0.37 6.13 7.21
C PRO A 137 -1.31 6.17 8.43
N ASP A 138 -2.49 6.73 8.21
CA ASP A 138 -3.69 6.57 9.04
C ASP A 138 -4.88 6.31 8.10
N LEU A 139 -5.18 5.03 7.92
CA LEU A 139 -6.09 4.52 6.90
C LEU A 139 -7.17 3.63 7.53
N ARG A 140 -8.30 3.57 6.85
CA ARG A 140 -9.41 2.69 7.19
C ARG A 140 -9.91 2.01 5.93
N LEU A 141 -9.85 0.68 5.95
CA LEU A 141 -10.41 -0.19 4.92
C LEU A 141 -11.75 -0.73 5.42
N ARG A 142 -12.81 -0.49 4.65
CA ARG A 142 -14.12 -1.09 4.88
C ARG A 142 -14.48 -2.02 3.74
N TYR A 143 -15.03 -3.16 4.07
CA TYR A 143 -15.55 -4.14 3.13
C TYR A 143 -17.04 -4.37 3.41
N ALA A 144 -17.83 -4.42 2.35
CA ALA A 144 -19.23 -4.82 2.36
C ALA A 144 -19.56 -5.51 1.04
N GLU A 145 -20.79 -6.02 0.90
CA GLU A 145 -21.26 -6.66 -0.35
C GLU A 145 -21.12 -5.75 -1.58
N THR A 146 -21.32 -4.44 -1.41
CA THR A 146 -21.19 -3.43 -2.47
C THR A 146 -19.74 -3.14 -2.89
N GLY A 147 -18.77 -3.66 -2.14
CA GLY A 147 -17.36 -3.57 -2.44
C GLY A 147 -16.50 -3.09 -1.27
N SER A 148 -15.26 -2.73 -1.60
CA SER A 148 -14.26 -2.24 -0.66
C SER A 148 -14.11 -0.73 -0.77
N ARG A 149 -13.78 -0.08 0.34
CA ARG A 149 -13.41 1.33 0.41
C ARG A 149 -12.20 1.54 1.30
N LEU A 150 -11.11 2.04 0.72
CA LEU A 150 -9.94 2.49 1.45
C LEU A 150 -9.96 4.02 1.53
N SER A 151 -9.89 4.55 2.75
CA SER A 151 -9.89 5.99 2.98
C SER A 151 -8.98 6.39 4.12
N GLY A 152 -8.44 7.61 4.08
CA GLY A 152 -7.62 8.14 5.17
C GLY A 152 -6.54 9.09 4.68
N THR A 153 -5.50 9.24 5.49
CA THR A 153 -4.36 10.12 5.21
C THR A 153 -3.07 9.31 5.16
N VAL A 154 -2.20 9.63 4.22
CA VAL A 154 -0.83 9.12 4.17
C VAL A 154 0.10 10.32 4.15
N THR A 155 1.00 10.40 5.12
CA THR A 155 2.08 11.38 5.09
C THR A 155 3.32 10.73 4.49
N LEU A 156 3.90 11.35 3.47
CA LEU A 156 5.21 10.98 2.93
C LEU A 156 6.27 11.67 3.80
N ASP A 157 6.75 11.00 4.84
CA ASP A 157 7.73 11.56 5.78
C ASP A 157 9.04 11.89 5.05
N LYS A 158 9.48 10.95 4.20
CA LYS A 158 10.61 11.10 3.28
C LYS A 158 10.29 10.39 1.98
N ALA A 159 10.67 10.96 0.85
CA ALA A 159 10.60 10.26 -0.42
C ALA A 159 11.65 10.77 -1.40
N GLU A 160 12.03 9.91 -2.33
CA GLU A 160 12.87 10.24 -3.48
C GLU A 160 12.19 9.70 -4.73
N ILE A 161 11.86 10.60 -5.65
CA ILE A 161 11.19 10.29 -6.92
C ILE A 161 12.18 10.62 -8.04
N ALA A 162 12.85 9.60 -8.57
CA ALA A 162 13.90 9.75 -9.55
C ALA A 162 13.83 8.67 -10.66
N PRO A 163 12.74 8.62 -11.44
CA PRO A 163 12.64 7.66 -12.53
C PRO A 163 13.73 7.89 -13.58
N THR A 164 14.32 6.79 -14.04
CA THR A 164 15.46 6.82 -14.98
C THR A 164 15.04 6.77 -16.45
N GLY A 165 13.73 6.66 -16.73
CA GLY A 165 13.15 6.72 -18.07
C GLY A 165 11.68 7.17 -18.06
N PHE A 166 11.17 7.55 -19.25
CA PHE A 166 9.76 7.94 -19.46
C PHE A 166 8.76 6.80 -19.19
N SER A 167 9.24 5.57 -19.04
CA SER A 167 8.47 4.38 -18.70
C SER A 167 7.89 4.40 -17.28
N GLY A 168 8.41 5.30 -16.42
CA GLY A 168 8.10 5.38 -14.99
C GLY A 168 6.87 6.22 -14.63
N ALA A 169 6.16 6.81 -15.60
CA ALA A 169 4.77 7.20 -15.37
C ALA A 169 3.90 5.93 -15.35
N VAL A 170 4.23 5.00 -14.45
CA VAL A 170 3.33 3.94 -14.03
C VAL A 170 2.24 4.68 -13.27
N SER A 171 1.29 5.24 -14.05
CA SER A 171 -0.13 4.97 -13.84
C SER A 171 -0.17 3.67 -13.08
N SER A 172 -0.76 3.63 -11.89
CA SER A 172 -1.13 2.36 -11.28
C SER A 172 -2.04 1.69 -12.31
N SER A 173 -1.40 1.03 -13.27
CA SER A 173 -1.96 0.19 -14.27
C SER A 173 -2.68 -0.77 -13.38
N SER A 174 -4.00 -0.72 -13.50
CA SER A 174 -4.80 -1.89 -13.31
C SER A 174 -4.11 -3.02 -14.06
N ASP A 175 -3.18 -3.70 -13.40
CA ASP A 175 -2.68 -5.00 -13.79
C ASP A 175 -3.80 -5.99 -13.47
N VAL A 176 -4.92 -5.77 -14.15
CA VAL A 176 -5.76 -6.83 -14.63
C VAL A 176 -5.00 -7.35 -15.83
N ILE A 177 -4.16 -8.35 -15.59
CA ILE A 177 -3.69 -9.20 -16.67
C ILE A 177 -4.96 -9.77 -17.31
N VAL A 178 -5.32 -9.23 -18.48
CA VAL A 178 -6.20 -9.92 -19.41
C VAL A 178 -5.36 -11.08 -19.94
N ILE A 179 -5.43 -12.22 -19.24
CA ILE A 179 -5.11 -13.49 -19.86
C ILE A 179 -6.29 -13.76 -20.79
N ASP A 180 -6.05 -13.51 -22.07
CA ASP A 180 -6.87 -14.03 -23.14
C ASP A 180 -6.71 -15.56 -23.08
N ASP A 181 -7.66 -16.21 -22.41
CA ASP A 181 -8.13 -17.58 -22.66
C ASP A 181 -9.30 -17.92 -21.68
N GLU A 182 -10.52 -17.78 -22.19
CA GLU A 182 -11.75 -18.54 -21.87
C GLU A 182 -12.18 -18.84 -20.42
N GLN A 183 -11.77 -18.11 -19.40
CA GLN A 183 -12.49 -18.07 -18.12
C GLN A 183 -12.24 -16.77 -17.36
N ALA A 184 -13.17 -15.83 -17.49
CA ALA A 184 -13.21 -14.62 -16.69
C ALA A 184 -13.19 -14.99 -15.19
N VAL A 185 -12.06 -14.72 -14.52
CA VAL A 185 -11.98 -14.71 -13.06
C VAL A 185 -12.86 -13.58 -12.56
N LYS A 186 -14.13 -13.90 -12.24
CA LYS A 186 -15.01 -13.05 -11.44
C LYS A 186 -14.37 -12.91 -10.04
N GLY A 187 -13.52 -11.91 -9.82
CA GLY A 187 -12.76 -11.86 -8.55
C GLY A 187 -12.38 -10.49 -7.99
N ALA A 188 -12.24 -9.44 -8.80
CA ALA A 188 -11.89 -8.13 -8.25
C ALA A 188 -13.14 -7.45 -7.65
N SER A 189 -13.30 -7.50 -6.33
CA SER A 189 -14.32 -6.73 -5.62
C SER A 189 -14.17 -5.25 -5.99
N PRO A 190 -15.26 -4.53 -6.31
CA PRO A 190 -15.18 -3.10 -6.64
C PRO A 190 -14.49 -2.33 -5.50
N MET A 191 -13.38 -1.63 -5.79
CA MET A 191 -12.62 -0.86 -4.79
C MET A 191 -12.78 0.65 -5.00
N HIS A 192 -13.10 1.36 -3.92
CA HIS A 192 -13.15 2.82 -3.86
C HIS A 192 -11.95 3.36 -3.08
N LEU A 193 -11.28 4.38 -3.61
CA LEU A 193 -10.19 5.09 -2.95
C LEU A 193 -10.61 6.52 -2.60
N ASP A 194 -10.27 6.97 -1.40
CA ASP A 194 -10.40 8.36 -0.95
C ASP A 194 -9.27 8.71 0.03
N LEU A 195 -8.12 9.05 -0.53
CA LEU A 195 -6.89 9.25 0.21
C LEU A 195 -6.48 10.72 0.18
N LYS A 196 -5.96 11.23 1.30
CA LYS A 196 -5.22 12.47 1.35
C LYS A 196 -3.73 12.14 1.52
N VAL A 197 -2.93 12.48 0.52
CA VAL A 197 -1.47 12.35 0.57
C VAL A 197 -0.88 13.69 0.94
N ILE A 198 -0.09 13.74 2.00
CA ILE A 198 0.57 14.95 2.51
C ILE A 198 2.06 14.79 2.29
N MET A 199 2.69 15.79 1.68
CA MET A 199 4.15 15.81 1.51
C MET A 199 4.81 16.29 2.80
N GLY A 200 5.73 15.48 3.33
CA GLY A 200 6.67 15.91 4.36
C GLY A 200 7.77 16.80 3.77
N LYS A 201 8.67 17.27 4.64
CA LYS A 201 9.72 18.23 4.24
C LYS A 201 10.83 17.62 3.38
N GLU A 202 10.97 16.30 3.40
CA GLU A 202 12.03 15.54 2.74
C GLU A 202 11.50 14.71 1.55
N VAL A 203 10.53 15.26 0.82
CA VAL A 203 10.01 14.65 -0.42
C VAL A 203 10.75 15.26 -1.60
N LEU A 204 11.81 14.59 -2.05
CA LEU A 204 12.64 15.00 -3.19
C LEU A 204 12.06 14.47 -4.50
N VAL A 205 11.92 15.35 -5.49
CA VAL A 205 11.78 14.98 -6.89
C VAL A 205 13.07 15.30 -7.62
N ASN A 206 13.54 14.36 -8.45
CA ASN A 206 14.75 14.50 -9.26
C ASN A 206 14.57 13.76 -10.58
N THR A 207 13.93 14.40 -11.56
CA THR A 207 13.56 13.74 -12.81
C THR A 207 13.46 14.71 -13.98
N PHE A 208 13.87 14.27 -15.17
CA PHE A 208 13.75 15.01 -16.43
C PHE A 208 14.27 16.47 -16.34
N GLY A 209 15.41 16.66 -15.68
CA GLY A 209 16.02 17.99 -15.46
C GLY A 209 15.43 18.78 -14.29
N LEU A 210 14.28 18.39 -13.75
CA LEU A 210 13.67 19.00 -12.57
C LEU A 210 14.23 18.41 -11.28
N LYS A 211 14.67 19.24 -10.35
CA LYS A 211 15.08 18.84 -9.01
C LYS A 211 14.55 19.79 -7.95
N GLY A 212 14.03 19.28 -6.84
CA GLY A 212 13.57 20.10 -5.72
C GLY A 212 12.73 19.32 -4.71
N PHE A 213 12.27 19.98 -3.66
CA PHE A 213 11.44 19.38 -2.63
C PHE A 213 9.97 19.70 -2.84
N LEU A 214 9.12 18.69 -2.85
CA LEU A 214 7.67 18.86 -2.96
C LEU A 214 7.07 19.16 -1.58
N ASP A 215 6.29 20.22 -1.51
CA ASP A 215 5.47 20.60 -0.36
C ASP A 215 3.99 20.60 -0.77
N GLY A 216 3.08 20.40 0.20
CA GLY A 216 1.63 20.47 -0.04
C GLY A 216 0.90 19.14 0.13
N SER A 217 -0.24 18.98 -0.54
CA SER A 217 -1.05 17.76 -0.40
C SER A 217 -1.97 17.53 -1.59
N LEU A 218 -2.23 16.25 -1.86
CA LEU A 218 -3.16 15.78 -2.90
C LEU A 218 -4.26 14.93 -2.29
N LYS A 219 -5.49 15.18 -2.71
CA LYS A 219 -6.61 14.27 -2.50
C LYS A 219 -6.75 13.38 -3.73
N ILE A 220 -6.60 12.08 -3.53
CA ILE A 220 -6.68 11.05 -4.55
C ILE A 220 -7.99 10.30 -4.40
N LYS A 221 -8.74 10.17 -5.49
CA LYS A 221 -9.98 9.40 -5.54
C LYS A 221 -9.99 8.43 -6.71
N ALA A 222 -10.54 7.25 -6.47
CA ALA A 222 -10.82 6.29 -7.52
C ALA A 222 -12.15 5.60 -7.24
N LYS A 223 -12.93 5.35 -8.28
CA LYS A 223 -14.07 4.44 -8.24
C LYS A 223 -13.75 3.19 -9.09
N PRO A 224 -14.43 2.08 -8.86
CA PRO A 224 -14.32 0.89 -9.71
C PRO A 224 -14.50 1.26 -11.18
N SER A 225 -13.60 0.78 -12.04
CA SER A 225 -13.64 1.00 -13.50
C SER A 225 -13.62 2.48 -13.93
N SER A 226 -12.96 3.35 -13.17
CA SER A 226 -12.79 4.77 -13.52
C SER A 226 -11.34 5.22 -13.33
N SER A 227 -10.94 6.27 -14.05
CA SER A 227 -9.62 6.88 -13.89
C SER A 227 -9.44 7.45 -12.48
N ILE A 228 -8.21 7.35 -11.98
CA ILE A 228 -7.83 7.98 -10.72
C ILE A 228 -7.82 9.49 -10.90
N THR A 229 -8.46 10.21 -9.98
CA THR A 229 -8.54 11.67 -10.01
C THR A 229 -7.78 12.30 -8.84
N GLY A 230 -7.21 13.47 -9.09
CA GLY A 230 -6.46 14.25 -8.11
C GLY A 230 -7.10 15.61 -7.85
N LEU A 231 -6.99 16.11 -6.62
CA LEU A 231 -7.34 17.48 -6.25
C LEU A 231 -6.34 18.02 -5.23
N GLY A 232 -5.71 19.16 -5.50
CA GLY A 232 -4.75 19.78 -4.60
C GLY A 232 -3.58 20.41 -5.34
N ASN A 233 -2.61 20.88 -4.57
CA ASN A 233 -1.43 21.56 -5.08
C ASN A 233 -0.18 20.95 -4.46
N LEU A 234 0.86 20.83 -5.27
CA LEU A 234 2.22 20.53 -4.87
C LEU A 234 3.10 21.70 -5.32
N ASP A 235 3.69 22.38 -4.34
CA ASP A 235 4.66 23.44 -4.59
C ASP A 235 6.07 22.85 -4.55
N LEU A 236 6.93 23.29 -5.45
CA LEU A 236 8.32 22.88 -5.52
C LEU A 236 9.19 23.92 -4.83
N ARG A 237 9.73 23.56 -3.67
CA ARG A 237 10.70 24.35 -2.92
C ARG A 237 12.12 24.01 -3.35
N ASP A 238 12.98 25.03 -3.38
CA ASP A 238 14.38 24.92 -3.78
C ASP A 238 14.54 24.26 -5.16
N GLY A 239 13.61 24.59 -6.06
CA GLY A 239 13.50 23.99 -7.39
C GLY A 239 14.56 24.50 -8.37
N THR A 240 15.18 23.57 -9.09
CA THR A 240 16.05 23.84 -10.23
C THR A 240 15.58 23.06 -11.46
N PHE A 241 15.78 23.62 -12.64
CA PHE A 241 15.50 22.96 -13.91
C PHE A 241 16.72 23.03 -14.82
N ASP A 242 17.19 21.88 -15.31
CA ASP A 242 18.23 21.80 -16.33
C ASP A 242 17.59 22.00 -17.71
N PHE A 243 17.93 23.12 -18.33
CA PHE A 243 17.55 23.43 -19.70
C PHE A 243 18.79 23.52 -20.59
N GLU A 244 18.96 22.53 -21.47
CA GLU A 244 20.08 22.46 -22.42
C GLU A 244 21.47 22.53 -21.74
N GLY A 245 21.62 21.91 -20.56
CA GLY A 245 22.86 21.92 -19.78
C GLY A 245 23.04 23.17 -18.91
N ASN A 246 22.07 24.08 -18.91
CA ASN A 246 22.06 25.25 -18.04
C ASN A 246 21.10 25.03 -16.88
N MET A 247 21.64 25.02 -15.67
CA MET A 247 20.83 24.92 -14.46
C MET A 247 20.17 26.27 -14.17
N LEU A 248 18.84 26.30 -14.29
CA LEU A 248 18.00 27.46 -13.97
C LEU A 248 17.40 27.28 -12.58
N GLN A 249 17.56 28.27 -11.72
CA GLN A 249 16.85 28.32 -10.44
C GLN A 249 15.41 28.78 -10.69
N LEU A 250 14.44 27.99 -10.24
CA LEU A 250 13.03 28.33 -10.40
C LEU A 250 12.62 29.37 -9.36
N THR A 251 11.89 30.40 -9.79
CA THR A 251 11.25 31.36 -8.89
C THR A 251 9.91 30.83 -8.38
N GLN A 252 9.25 30.01 -9.20
CA GLN A 252 8.02 29.32 -8.85
C GLN A 252 7.97 27.99 -9.59
N GLY A 253 7.58 26.92 -8.90
CA GLY A 253 7.22 25.64 -9.51
C GLY A 253 6.02 25.09 -8.78
N ARG A 254 4.91 24.91 -9.48
CA ARG A 254 3.67 24.35 -8.92
C ARG A 254 3.07 23.35 -9.87
N VAL A 255 2.67 22.21 -9.30
CA VAL A 255 1.82 21.20 -9.93
C VAL A 255 0.46 21.27 -9.23
N PHE A 256 -0.63 21.38 -9.98
CA PHE A 256 -1.97 21.45 -9.40
C PHE A 256 -2.96 20.55 -10.12
N TYR A 257 -3.94 20.08 -9.37
CA TYR A 257 -5.00 19.20 -9.84
C TYR A 257 -6.36 19.77 -9.48
N GLN A 258 -7.28 19.75 -10.44
CA GLN A 258 -8.62 20.36 -10.32
C GLN A 258 -9.75 19.32 -10.28
N GLY A 259 -9.46 18.08 -9.86
CA GLY A 259 -10.43 16.98 -9.84
C GLY A 259 -10.44 16.11 -11.09
N GLY A 260 -9.54 16.37 -12.05
CA GLY A 260 -9.33 15.57 -13.26
C GLY A 260 -8.38 14.38 -13.04
N PRO A 261 -8.04 13.64 -14.12
CA PRO A 261 -7.09 12.54 -14.09
C PRO A 261 -5.75 12.91 -13.43
N ILE A 262 -5.20 12.00 -12.63
CA ILE A 262 -3.95 12.25 -11.87
C ILE A 262 -2.69 12.27 -12.74
N ASP A 263 -2.79 11.77 -13.96
CA ASP A 263 -1.75 11.80 -14.99
C ASP A 263 -1.76 13.09 -15.82
N ASN A 264 -2.75 13.96 -15.64
CA ASN A 264 -2.89 15.23 -16.36
C ASN A 264 -2.94 16.44 -15.41
N PRO A 265 -1.81 16.79 -14.75
CA PRO A 265 -1.73 17.96 -13.90
C PRO A 265 -1.71 19.27 -14.71
N GLY A 266 -2.16 20.35 -14.07
CA GLY A 266 -1.78 21.71 -14.45
C GLY A 266 -0.38 22.05 -13.91
N LEU A 267 0.40 22.78 -14.69
CA LEU A 267 1.74 23.23 -14.33
C LEU A 267 1.83 24.75 -14.38
N ASP A 268 2.46 25.33 -13.35
CA ASP A 268 2.81 26.75 -13.28
C ASP A 268 4.29 26.85 -12.85
N ILE A 269 5.17 27.06 -13.84
CA ILE A 269 6.62 27.07 -13.66
C ILE A 269 7.15 28.40 -14.17
N GLN A 270 7.95 29.07 -13.34
CA GLN A 270 8.58 30.33 -13.65
C GLN A 270 10.08 30.25 -13.34
N ALA A 271 10.87 30.76 -14.27
CA ALA A 271 12.30 30.96 -14.13
C ALA A 271 12.61 32.44 -14.42
N PRO A 272 13.70 32.98 -13.87
CA PRO A 272 14.14 34.33 -14.22
C PRO A 272 14.33 34.44 -15.73
N GLY A 273 13.66 35.41 -16.36
CA GLY A 273 13.95 35.79 -17.74
C GLY A 273 15.39 36.30 -17.85
N ARG A 274 16.08 35.94 -18.92
CA ARG A 274 17.35 36.60 -19.29
C ARG A 274 17.11 38.04 -19.70
#